data_AF-R9KYQ8-F1
#
_entry.id   AF-R9KYQ8-F1
#
_cell.length_a   1.000
_cell.length_b   1.000
_cell.length_c   1.000
_cell.angle_alpha   90.00
_cell.angle_beta   90.00
_cell.angle_gamma   90.00
#
_symmetry.space_group_name_H-M   'P 1'
#
loop_
_entity.id
_entity.type
_entity.pdbx_description
1 polymer ?
#
loop_
_entity_poly.entity_id
_entity_poly.type
_entity_poly.pdbx_seq_one_letter_code
_entity_poly.pdbx_strand_id
1 'polypeptide(L)'
;MNRIEDMDELLKKSLTPTDVPPEQLNCQVLLRAKERKRMKHQKRIPAAVAAAVCVVLLGSVTVVAAWRYFSPAEIAVEFHDDTLAKAFSGEGAVLVNETQESGGYRITLLGSVAGKNISDYIITDDKGVVEENKIYTVVAIERADGAPMPDTSSDDYDKEPLYVSHYIRGLDPKQYSLQSMGGGYSTAVKDGVMYRMMQMDNIEMFADKGIYVGVSSGTFYDMEAYRFDEGSGEISRNADYKGVNALFTLPVDKSKADSSAADAYLEKLRAEWDTPAQGSYEFQIGKAYASDLEVEEFMNQLTPDNLDEYAAPVESTRMVLTPDKEGMVLGSYEFETGAAGGSAFWVTPEIKAGEYQIGGYSYSENALADLVIDVYVLNEDGTVTYVVYRPKL
;
A
#
# COMPACT_ATOMS: atom_id res chain seq x y z
N MET A 1 -2.26 -28.79 51.47
CA MET A 1 -1.78 -29.18 50.13
C MET A 1 -2.38 -28.17 49.15
N ASN A 2 -1.67 -27.06 48.88
CA ASN A 2 -2.00 -26.12 47.82
C ASN A 2 -0.96 -26.29 46.72
N ARG A 3 -1.27 -27.17 45.76
CA ARG A 3 -0.40 -27.51 44.62
C ARG A 3 -0.34 -26.41 43.54
N ILE A 4 -1.12 -25.34 43.69
CA ILE A 4 -1.24 -24.25 42.71
C ILE A 4 -0.30 -23.09 43.06
N GLU A 5 -0.17 -22.75 44.35
CA GLU A 5 0.74 -21.68 44.82
C GLU A 5 2.22 -22.01 44.56
N ASP A 6 2.58 -23.30 44.60
CA ASP A 6 3.95 -23.78 44.35
C ASP A 6 4.33 -23.69 42.85
N MET A 7 3.35 -23.76 41.95
CA MET A 7 3.58 -23.73 40.51
C MET A 7 3.76 -22.29 39.99
N ASP A 8 3.05 -21.33 40.59
CA ASP A 8 3.20 -19.90 40.29
C ASP A 8 4.57 -19.36 40.71
N GLU A 9 5.10 -19.79 41.87
CA GLU A 9 6.47 -19.43 42.27
C GLU A 9 7.53 -20.04 41.34
N LEU A 10 7.33 -21.28 40.89
CA LEU A 10 8.23 -21.95 39.93
C LEU A 10 8.21 -21.29 38.55
N LEU A 11 7.04 -20.81 38.09
CA LEU A 11 6.91 -20.05 36.84
C LEU A 11 7.56 -18.66 36.95
N LYS A 12 7.35 -17.96 38.07
CA LYS A 12 7.98 -16.65 38.30
C LYS A 12 9.50 -16.74 38.34
N LYS A 13 10.03 -17.81 38.93
CA LYS A 13 11.48 -18.04 39.05
C LYS A 13 12.13 -18.52 37.75
N SER A 14 11.39 -19.15 36.85
CA SER A 14 11.88 -19.59 35.54
C SER A 14 11.75 -18.54 34.43
N LEU A 15 10.82 -17.58 34.58
CA LEU A 15 10.58 -16.49 33.63
C LEU A 15 11.28 -15.17 33.99
N THR A 16 12.04 -15.13 35.09
CA THR A 16 12.90 -13.98 35.38
C THR A 16 14.21 -14.17 34.61
N PRO A 17 14.60 -13.28 33.68
CA PRO A 17 15.84 -13.44 32.92
C PRO A 17 17.06 -13.44 33.86
N THR A 18 17.86 -14.50 33.84
CA THR A 18 19.07 -14.62 34.68
C THR A 18 20.27 -13.84 34.13
N ASP A 19 20.18 -13.33 32.89
CA ASP A 19 21.21 -12.51 32.27
C ASP A 19 20.62 -11.16 31.84
N VAL A 20 20.64 -10.21 32.77
CA VAL A 20 20.63 -8.79 32.42
C VAL A 20 22.06 -8.44 32.00
N PRO A 21 22.31 -7.84 30.82
CA PRO A 21 23.64 -7.36 30.48
C PRO A 21 24.10 -6.40 31.60
N PRO A 22 25.32 -6.56 32.15
CA PRO A 22 25.77 -5.72 33.24
C PRO A 22 25.78 -4.25 32.81
N GLU A 23 25.37 -3.33 33.69
CA GLU A 23 25.33 -1.87 33.46
C GLU A 23 26.64 -1.31 32.86
N GLN A 24 27.76 -2.02 33.02
CA GLN A 24 29.04 -1.73 32.37
C GLN A 24 29.00 -1.76 30.83
N LEU A 25 28.18 -2.59 30.17
CA LEU A 25 28.06 -2.60 28.71
C LEU A 25 27.38 -1.34 28.17
N ASN A 26 26.34 -0.85 28.86
CA ASN A 26 25.69 0.41 28.52
C ASN A 26 26.62 1.61 28.73
N CYS A 27 27.46 1.59 29.77
CA CYS A 27 28.49 2.60 29.95
C CYS A 27 29.58 2.56 28.87
N GLN A 28 30.00 1.38 28.40
CA GLN A 28 31.06 1.27 27.37
C GLN A 28 30.59 1.75 25.99
N VAL A 29 29.33 1.52 25.61
CA VAL A 29 28.76 2.02 24.35
C VAL A 29 28.62 3.55 24.37
N LEU A 30 28.15 4.12 25.48
CA LEU A 30 28.08 5.57 25.70
C LEU A 30 29.45 6.25 25.81
N LEU A 31 30.45 5.56 26.40
CA LEU A 31 31.83 6.07 26.48
C LEU A 31 32.54 6.02 25.12
N ARG A 32 32.39 4.95 24.32
CA ARG A 32 32.95 4.90 22.95
C ARG A 32 32.33 5.95 22.02
N ALA A 33 31.05 6.29 22.20
CA ALA A 33 30.39 7.38 21.47
C ALA A 33 30.86 8.78 21.91
N LYS A 34 31.16 8.98 23.20
CA LYS A 34 31.74 10.23 23.73
C LYS A 34 33.23 10.39 23.38
N GLU A 35 34.01 9.31 23.35
CA GLU A 35 35.43 9.35 23.02
C GLU A 35 35.70 9.68 21.54
N ARG A 36 34.82 9.26 20.62
CA ARG A 36 34.90 9.67 19.20
C ARG A 36 34.61 11.16 18.96
N LYS A 37 33.98 11.87 19.92
CA LYS A 37 33.64 13.31 19.80
C LYS A 37 34.62 14.26 20.50
N ARG A 38 35.73 13.78 21.07
CA ARG A 38 36.70 14.64 21.78
C ARG A 38 38.13 14.48 21.27
N MET A 39 38.38 14.94 20.04
CA MET A 39 39.71 15.32 19.58
C MET A 39 39.67 16.76 19.10
N LYS A 40 40.24 17.68 19.91
CA LYS A 40 40.60 19.02 19.46
C LYS A 40 41.88 18.93 18.62
N HIS A 41 41.80 19.33 17.35
CA HIS A 41 42.91 19.98 16.70
C HIS A 41 42.42 21.15 15.83
N GLN A 42 42.81 22.35 16.22
CA GLN A 42 42.59 23.58 15.47
C GLN A 42 43.46 23.58 14.22
N LYS A 43 42.85 23.71 13.03
CA LYS A 43 43.41 24.46 11.89
C LYS A 43 42.29 25.19 11.14
N ARG A 44 42.62 26.37 10.62
CA ARG A 44 41.71 27.40 10.08
C ARG A 44 41.35 27.15 8.60
N ILE A 45 40.05 27.27 8.24
CA ILE A 45 39.39 27.93 7.07
C ILE A 45 39.74 27.37 5.65
N PRO A 46 38.79 27.16 4.69
CA PRO A 46 37.71 28.09 4.32
C PRO A 46 36.28 27.55 4.19
N ALA A 47 35.36 28.52 4.32
CA ALA A 47 33.93 28.39 4.11
C ALA A 47 33.62 27.94 2.68
N ALA A 48 33.12 26.71 2.53
CA ALA A 48 32.39 26.28 1.36
C ALA A 48 30.93 26.07 1.79
N VAL A 49 30.05 26.68 1.01
CA VAL A 49 28.64 26.96 1.27
C VAL A 49 27.85 25.66 1.46
N ALA A 50 27.42 25.38 2.69
CA ALA A 50 26.30 24.51 2.93
C ALA A 50 25.03 25.36 2.75
N ALA A 51 24.43 25.30 1.56
CA ALA A 51 23.12 25.86 1.32
C ALA A 51 22.08 24.98 2.05
N ALA A 52 21.92 25.21 3.35
CA ALA A 52 20.75 24.74 4.07
C ALA A 52 19.57 25.59 3.58
N VAL A 53 18.85 25.08 2.59
CA VAL A 53 17.55 25.65 2.19
C VAL A 53 16.56 25.25 3.29
N CYS A 54 16.44 26.09 4.32
CA CYS A 54 15.32 26.02 5.23
C CYS A 54 14.07 26.53 4.50
N VAL A 55 13.30 25.62 3.90
CA VAL A 55 11.94 25.93 3.47
C VAL A 55 11.08 25.98 4.73
N VAL A 56 10.79 27.19 5.20
CA VAL A 56 9.78 27.42 6.24
C VAL A 56 8.42 27.26 5.58
N LEU A 57 7.82 26.08 5.73
CA LEU A 57 6.39 25.87 5.51
C LEU A 57 5.73 25.63 6.87
N LEU A 58 4.64 26.36 7.09
CA LEU A 58 3.90 26.51 8.34
C LEU A 58 3.45 25.15 8.90
N GLY A 59 4.18 24.64 9.89
CA GLY A 59 3.83 23.50 10.71
C GLY A 59 4.92 23.31 11.77
N SER A 60 4.56 23.06 13.02
CA SER A 60 5.51 22.77 14.08
C SER A 60 6.21 21.44 13.80
N VAL A 61 7.29 21.45 13.03
CA VAL A 61 8.15 20.29 12.82
C VAL A 61 8.87 19.99 14.13
N THR A 62 8.36 19.06 14.91
CA THR A 62 9.08 18.51 16.07
C THR A 62 9.98 17.39 15.56
N VAL A 63 11.29 17.57 15.64
CA VAL A 63 12.24 16.47 15.44
C VAL A 63 12.11 15.55 16.66
N VAL A 64 11.34 14.47 16.52
CA VAL A 64 11.21 13.44 17.56
C VAL A 64 12.49 12.59 17.54
N ALA A 65 12.95 12.18 18.73
CA ALA A 65 14.10 11.30 18.85
C ALA A 65 13.81 9.95 18.14
N ALA A 66 14.70 9.52 17.23
CA ALA A 66 14.62 8.30 16.43
C ALA A 66 14.54 6.97 17.24
N TRP A 67 14.40 7.02 18.56
CA TRP A 67 14.32 5.86 19.45
C TRP A 67 12.88 5.36 19.69
N ARG A 68 11.86 6.05 19.18
CA ARG A 68 10.44 5.68 19.41
C ARG A 68 9.88 4.68 18.39
N TYR A 69 10.42 4.66 17.17
CA TYR A 69 9.87 3.87 16.07
C TYR A 69 10.81 2.73 15.69
N PHE A 70 10.24 1.65 15.17
CA PHE A 70 11.02 0.68 14.40
C PHE A 70 11.67 1.40 13.20
N SER A 71 12.92 1.07 12.94
CA SER A 71 13.62 1.55 11.75
C SER A 71 13.01 0.97 10.47
N PRO A 72 13.21 1.62 9.31
CA PRO A 72 12.76 1.06 8.03
C PRO A 72 13.27 -0.36 7.76
N ALA A 73 14.48 -0.70 8.22
CA ALA A 73 15.05 -2.03 8.10
C ALA A 73 14.31 -3.06 8.97
N GLU A 74 13.96 -2.71 10.22
CA GLU A 74 13.18 -3.59 11.09
C GLU A 74 11.76 -3.81 10.55
N ILE A 75 11.15 -2.79 9.93
CA ILE A 75 9.86 -2.95 9.26
C ILE A 75 9.96 -3.85 8.02
N ALA A 76 11.06 -3.78 7.25
CA ALA A 76 11.27 -4.73 6.15
C ALA A 76 11.41 -6.18 6.64
N VAL A 77 12.08 -6.41 7.78
CA VAL A 77 12.15 -7.73 8.43
C VAL A 77 10.76 -8.21 8.88
N GLU A 78 9.92 -7.30 9.39
CA GLU A 78 8.54 -7.63 9.73
C GLU A 78 7.73 -8.10 8.52
N PHE A 79 8.01 -7.57 7.33
CA PHE A 79 7.45 -8.04 6.06
C PHE A 79 8.19 -9.24 5.46
N HIS A 80 9.11 -9.87 6.20
CA HIS A 80 9.92 -11.00 5.73
C HIS A 80 10.75 -10.69 4.48
N ASP A 81 11.19 -9.44 4.31
CA ASP A 81 12.03 -8.98 3.20
C ASP A 81 13.44 -8.63 3.71
N ASP A 82 14.29 -9.66 3.82
CA ASP A 82 15.66 -9.56 4.31
C ASP A 82 16.55 -8.77 3.34
N THR A 83 16.29 -8.86 2.03
CA THR A 83 17.03 -8.09 1.03
C THR A 83 16.72 -6.60 1.13
N LEU A 84 15.45 -6.23 1.31
CA LEU A 84 15.05 -4.84 1.52
C LEU A 84 15.53 -4.30 2.86
N ALA A 85 15.54 -5.12 3.92
CA ALA A 85 16.11 -4.75 5.20
C ALA A 85 17.60 -4.39 5.10
N LYS A 86 18.37 -5.15 4.30
CA LYS A 86 19.78 -4.84 4.00
C LYS A 86 19.91 -3.55 3.21
N ALA A 87 19.02 -3.30 2.24
CA ALA A 87 19.02 -2.07 1.46
C ALA A 87 18.79 -0.85 2.36
N PHE A 88 17.80 -0.90 3.27
CA PHE A 88 17.56 0.16 4.26
C PHE A 88 18.70 0.36 5.27
N SER A 89 19.50 -0.68 5.51
CA SER A 89 20.69 -0.59 6.38
C SER A 89 21.95 -0.11 5.63
N GLY A 90 21.88 -0.01 4.30
CA GLY A 90 22.99 0.35 3.43
C GLY A 90 23.16 1.86 3.21
N GLU A 91 24.23 2.24 2.51
CA GLU A 91 24.56 3.65 2.22
C GLU A 91 23.56 4.32 1.25
N GLY A 92 22.77 3.52 0.51
CA GLY A 92 21.75 4.03 -0.40
C GLY A 92 20.46 4.50 0.28
N ALA A 93 20.31 4.27 1.59
CA ALA A 93 19.13 4.65 2.34
C ALA A 93 19.14 6.12 2.75
N VAL A 94 18.01 6.79 2.56
CA VAL A 94 17.74 8.16 3.02
C VAL A 94 16.98 8.07 4.33
N LEU A 95 17.62 8.43 5.45
CA LEU A 95 16.97 8.52 6.75
C LEU A 95 16.47 9.95 6.98
N VAL A 96 15.20 10.09 7.37
CA VAL A 96 14.54 11.40 7.53
C VAL A 96 14.16 11.63 9.00
N ASN A 97 13.31 10.78 9.57
CA ASN A 97 12.76 10.90 10.93
C ASN A 97 12.08 12.26 11.21
N GLU A 98 11.39 12.82 10.21
CA GLU A 98 10.61 14.04 10.36
C GLU A 98 9.19 13.70 10.78
N THR A 99 8.64 14.43 11.75
CA THR A 99 7.27 14.22 12.25
C THR A 99 6.40 15.45 12.00
N GLN A 100 5.18 15.22 11.52
CA GLN A 100 4.12 16.22 11.41
C GLN A 100 2.85 15.70 12.07
N GLU A 101 2.10 16.60 12.72
CA GLU A 101 0.75 16.30 13.19
C GLU A 101 -0.30 16.83 12.19
N SER A 102 -1.30 16.00 11.88
CA SER A 102 -2.35 16.33 10.92
C SER A 102 -3.59 15.46 11.16
N GLY A 103 -4.79 16.06 11.10
CA GLY A 103 -6.06 15.32 11.11
C GLY A 103 -6.29 14.42 12.34
N GLY A 104 -5.68 14.72 13.49
CA GLY A 104 -5.75 13.88 14.69
C GLY A 104 -4.70 12.78 14.74
N TYR A 105 -3.73 12.77 13.82
CA TYR A 105 -2.63 11.80 13.75
C TYR A 105 -1.29 12.48 13.93
N ARG A 106 -0.31 11.73 14.45
CA ARG A 106 1.11 12.04 14.39
C ARG A 106 1.75 11.10 13.38
N ILE A 107 2.38 11.68 12.38
CA ILE A 107 2.90 10.98 11.21
C ILE A 107 4.39 11.27 11.11
N THR A 108 5.19 10.22 10.98
CA THR A 108 6.64 10.33 10.87
C THR A 108 7.12 9.70 9.58
N LEU A 109 7.77 10.49 8.72
CA LEU A 109 8.53 9.97 7.59
C LEU A 109 9.85 9.41 8.13
N LEU A 110 10.01 8.09 8.13
CA LEU A 110 11.19 7.43 8.68
C LEU A 110 12.36 7.47 7.69
N GLY A 111 12.09 7.10 6.44
CA GLY A 111 13.10 7.10 5.40
C GLY A 111 12.68 6.35 4.13
N SER A 112 13.56 6.37 3.14
CA SER A 112 13.39 5.70 1.86
C SER A 112 14.67 5.00 1.40
N VAL A 113 14.54 4.02 0.51
CA VAL A 113 15.66 3.43 -0.24
C VAL A 113 15.21 3.12 -1.65
N ALA A 114 16.06 3.38 -2.64
CA ALA A 114 15.78 3.06 -4.02
C ALA A 114 16.92 2.24 -4.62
N GLY A 115 16.58 1.37 -5.56
CA GLY A 115 17.57 0.52 -6.21
C GLY A 115 16.97 -0.59 -7.03
N LYS A 116 17.87 -1.30 -7.73
CA LYS A 116 17.52 -2.45 -8.56
C LYS A 116 17.51 -3.74 -7.75
N ASN A 117 16.44 -4.52 -7.87
CA ASN A 117 16.28 -5.84 -7.25
C ASN A 117 16.64 -5.84 -5.75
N ILE A 118 16.16 -4.83 -5.03
CA ILE A 118 16.45 -4.62 -3.61
C ILE A 118 15.38 -5.22 -2.68
N SER A 119 14.51 -6.08 -3.19
CA SER A 119 13.48 -6.78 -2.42
C SER A 119 13.59 -8.29 -2.69
N ASP A 120 13.19 -9.11 -1.72
CA ASP A 120 13.01 -10.55 -1.92
C ASP A 120 11.79 -10.88 -2.80
N TYR A 121 10.85 -9.93 -2.96
CA TYR A 121 9.61 -10.07 -3.71
C TYR A 121 9.72 -9.53 -5.15
N ILE A 122 10.72 -10.00 -5.90
CA ILE A 122 10.90 -9.64 -7.32
C ILE A 122 10.01 -10.51 -8.24
N ILE A 123 9.39 -9.88 -9.23
CA ILE A 123 8.62 -10.60 -10.24
C ILE A 123 9.56 -11.40 -11.14
N THR A 124 9.27 -12.69 -11.29
CA THR A 124 9.92 -13.57 -12.27
C THR A 124 8.92 -13.88 -13.38
N ASP A 125 9.32 -13.81 -14.64
CA ASP A 125 8.55 -14.33 -15.77
C ASP A 125 9.27 -15.47 -16.49
N ASP A 126 8.66 -15.96 -17.58
CA ASP A 126 9.17 -17.06 -18.40
C ASP A 126 10.58 -16.80 -18.97
N LYS A 127 11.07 -15.55 -18.94
CA LYS A 127 12.41 -15.15 -19.40
C LYS A 127 13.37 -14.92 -18.22
N GLY A 128 12.94 -15.13 -16.98
CA GLY A 128 13.74 -15.00 -15.76
C GLY A 128 13.28 -13.84 -14.86
N VAL A 129 14.16 -13.43 -13.95
CA VAL A 129 13.90 -12.29 -13.06
C VAL A 129 13.69 -11.04 -13.91
N VAL A 130 12.53 -10.40 -13.75
CA VAL A 130 12.27 -9.08 -14.33
C VAL A 130 13.08 -8.10 -13.51
N GLU A 131 13.98 -7.35 -14.16
CA GLU A 131 14.73 -6.32 -13.46
C GLU A 131 13.77 -5.25 -12.95
N GLU A 132 13.62 -5.17 -11.63
CA GLU A 132 12.81 -4.16 -10.97
C GLU A 132 13.71 -3.07 -10.43
N ASN A 133 13.33 -1.81 -10.67
CA ASN A 133 13.98 -0.64 -10.10
C ASN A 133 12.93 0.18 -9.38
N LYS A 134 12.88 0.06 -8.06
CA LYS A 134 11.82 0.62 -7.21
C LYS A 134 12.40 1.56 -6.16
N ILE A 135 11.56 2.44 -5.65
CA ILE A 135 11.77 3.18 -4.39
C ILE A 135 10.81 2.64 -3.34
N TYR A 136 11.31 2.40 -2.13
CA TYR A 136 10.55 2.01 -0.95
C TYR A 136 10.64 3.11 0.09
N THR A 137 9.52 3.46 0.71
CA THR A 137 9.44 4.49 1.75
C THR A 137 8.60 4.01 2.91
N VAL A 138 9.05 4.26 4.14
CA VAL A 138 8.34 3.88 5.36
C VAL A 138 7.86 5.11 6.11
N VAL A 139 6.56 5.13 6.41
CA VAL A 139 5.94 6.11 7.31
C VAL A 139 5.38 5.40 8.54
N ALA A 140 5.58 6.00 9.70
CA ALA A 140 4.94 5.59 10.96
C ALA A 140 3.76 6.53 11.24
N ILE A 141 2.64 5.97 11.67
CA ILE A 141 1.37 6.67 11.88
C ILE A 141 0.81 6.23 13.23
N GLU A 142 0.57 7.20 14.11
CA GLU A 142 -0.08 6.99 15.41
C GLU A 142 -1.21 8.01 15.61
N ARG A 143 -2.23 7.65 16.39
CA ARG A 143 -3.26 8.62 16.79
C ARG A 143 -2.63 9.63 17.75
N ALA A 144 -2.90 10.91 17.52
CA ALA A 144 -2.36 11.98 18.36
C ALA A 144 -2.91 11.95 19.80
N ASP A 145 -4.10 11.35 19.98
CA ASP A 145 -4.72 11.10 21.29
C ASP A 145 -4.05 9.96 22.09
N GLY A 146 -3.12 9.22 21.48
CA GLY A 146 -2.40 8.10 22.09
C GLY A 146 -3.16 6.78 22.10
N ALA A 147 -4.36 6.70 21.53
CA ALA A 147 -5.02 5.42 21.30
C ALA A 147 -4.25 4.60 20.25
N PRO A 148 -4.20 3.27 20.38
CA PRO A 148 -3.51 2.43 19.42
C PRO A 148 -4.21 2.46 18.05
N MET A 149 -3.42 2.36 16.98
CA MET A 149 -3.96 2.06 15.65
C MET A 149 -4.59 0.66 15.66
N PRO A 150 -5.72 0.46 14.95
CA PRO A 150 -6.33 -0.87 14.80
C PRO A 150 -5.41 -1.82 14.04
N ASP A 151 -5.31 -3.08 14.50
CA ASP A 151 -4.55 -4.13 13.81
C ASP A 151 -5.13 -4.42 12.42
N THR A 152 -4.30 -4.87 11.48
CA THR A 152 -4.70 -5.17 10.09
C THR A 152 -5.75 -6.27 9.95
N SER A 153 -5.94 -7.10 10.98
CA SER A 153 -6.96 -8.15 11.04
C SER A 153 -8.26 -7.69 11.72
N SER A 154 -8.33 -6.45 12.21
CA SER A 154 -9.49 -5.90 12.90
C SER A 154 -10.51 -5.32 11.92
N ASP A 155 -11.80 -5.49 12.20
CA ASP A 155 -12.90 -4.82 11.49
C ASP A 155 -12.80 -3.28 11.53
N ASP A 156 -12.01 -2.74 12.46
CA ASP A 156 -11.78 -1.31 12.61
C ASP A 156 -10.69 -0.75 11.70
N TYR A 157 -9.86 -1.60 11.07
CA TYR A 157 -8.64 -1.20 10.35
C TYR A 157 -8.89 -0.16 9.24
N ASP A 158 -9.87 -0.41 8.38
CA ASP A 158 -10.16 0.44 7.22
C ASP A 158 -11.32 1.42 7.45
N LYS A 159 -11.76 1.63 8.70
CA LYS A 159 -12.81 2.62 9.00
C LYS A 159 -12.34 4.06 8.78
N GLU A 160 -11.04 4.32 8.96
CA GLU A 160 -10.41 5.62 8.72
C GLU A 160 -9.18 5.43 7.81
N PRO A 161 -9.38 5.19 6.50
CA PRO A 161 -8.29 4.86 5.59
C PRO A 161 -7.33 6.04 5.41
N LEU A 162 -6.05 5.72 5.23
CA LEU A 162 -4.97 6.68 5.01
C LEU A 162 -4.18 6.34 3.75
N TYR A 163 -4.15 7.28 2.81
CA TYR A 163 -3.42 7.16 1.54
C TYR A 163 -2.01 7.73 1.68
N VAL A 164 -1.01 6.98 1.21
CA VAL A 164 0.40 7.40 1.25
C VAL A 164 0.98 7.32 -0.15
N SER A 165 1.61 8.40 -0.62
CA SER A 165 2.14 8.48 -1.98
C SER A 165 3.35 9.42 -2.08
N HIS A 166 4.24 9.15 -3.05
CA HIS A 166 5.23 10.13 -3.47
C HIS A 166 4.60 11.08 -4.48
N TYR A 167 4.99 12.35 -4.41
CA TYR A 167 4.67 13.33 -5.43
C TYR A 167 5.93 14.01 -5.94
N ILE A 168 5.91 14.48 -7.17
CA ILE A 168 7.06 15.10 -7.83
C ILE A 168 6.70 16.53 -8.17
N ARG A 169 7.54 17.49 -7.77
CA ARG A 169 7.34 18.89 -8.11
C ARG A 169 7.24 19.06 -9.64
N GLY A 170 6.21 19.76 -10.09
CA GLY A 170 5.95 20.00 -11.52
C GLY A 170 5.19 18.89 -12.23
N LEU A 171 4.79 17.81 -11.53
CA LEU A 171 3.86 16.81 -12.03
C LEU A 171 2.56 16.89 -11.22
N ASP A 172 1.42 16.87 -11.90
CA ASP A 172 0.10 16.90 -11.26
C ASP A 172 -0.10 15.61 -10.42
N PRO A 173 -0.25 15.71 -9.09
CA PRO A 173 -0.44 14.55 -8.22
C PRO A 173 -1.69 13.72 -8.53
N LYS A 174 -2.70 14.32 -9.19
CA LYS A 174 -3.88 13.58 -9.66
C LYS A 174 -3.50 12.56 -10.73
N GLN A 175 -2.54 12.90 -11.58
CA GLN A 175 -2.11 12.09 -12.70
C GLN A 175 -0.90 11.22 -12.35
N TYR A 176 0.01 11.73 -11.52
CA TYR A 176 1.28 11.09 -11.15
C TYR A 176 1.31 10.82 -9.65
N SER A 177 0.89 9.61 -9.25
CA SER A 177 0.87 9.18 -7.85
C SER A 177 1.13 7.67 -7.73
N LEU A 178 0.95 7.13 -6.52
CA LEU A 178 1.10 5.70 -6.22
C LEU A 178 0.34 4.83 -7.23
N GLN A 179 -0.86 5.26 -7.60
CA GLN A 179 -1.76 4.47 -8.45
C GLN A 179 -1.28 4.31 -9.88
N SER A 180 -0.53 5.29 -10.39
CA SER A 180 -0.21 5.37 -11.82
C SER A 180 1.27 5.19 -12.12
N MET A 181 2.12 5.06 -11.09
CA MET A 181 3.57 4.95 -11.22
C MET A 181 4.09 3.65 -10.59
N GLY A 182 3.42 2.54 -10.90
CA GLY A 182 3.82 1.20 -10.49
C GLY A 182 3.87 1.03 -8.96
N GLY A 183 2.95 1.69 -8.25
CA GLY A 183 2.97 1.76 -6.80
C GLY A 183 2.10 0.72 -6.10
N GLY A 184 2.47 0.42 -4.87
CA GLY A 184 1.77 -0.46 -3.96
C GLY A 184 2.19 -0.19 -2.52
N TYR A 185 1.56 -0.84 -1.55
CA TYR A 185 1.97 -0.70 -0.16
C TYR A 185 1.70 -1.96 0.65
N SER A 186 2.47 -2.14 1.72
CA SER A 186 2.28 -3.12 2.77
C SER A 186 2.09 -2.40 4.10
N THR A 187 1.34 -3.00 5.03
CA THR A 187 1.06 -2.41 6.34
C THR A 187 1.28 -3.40 7.46
N ALA A 188 1.95 -2.95 8.51
CA ALA A 188 2.09 -3.67 9.77
C ALA A 188 1.70 -2.74 10.92
N VAL A 189 1.06 -3.28 11.95
CA VAL A 189 0.76 -2.54 13.18
C VAL A 189 1.56 -3.17 14.31
N LYS A 190 2.38 -2.36 14.98
CA LYS A 190 3.27 -2.81 16.07
C LYS A 190 3.22 -1.81 17.20
N ASP A 191 2.98 -2.30 18.41
CA ASP A 191 2.87 -1.51 19.63
C ASP A 191 1.90 -0.31 19.50
N GLY A 192 0.80 -0.52 18.76
CA GLY A 192 -0.22 0.50 18.50
C GLY A 192 0.18 1.57 17.47
N VAL A 193 1.31 1.41 16.77
CA VAL A 193 1.76 2.27 15.68
C VAL A 193 1.58 1.54 14.35
N MET A 194 0.94 2.20 13.38
CA MET A 194 0.82 1.69 12.02
C MET A 194 2.06 2.09 11.22
N TYR A 195 2.70 1.12 10.60
CA TYR A 195 3.81 1.31 9.67
C TYR A 195 3.33 0.98 8.28
N ARG A 196 3.36 1.98 7.40
CA ARG A 196 3.03 1.81 5.98
C ARG A 196 4.32 1.88 5.17
N MET A 197 4.66 0.77 4.54
CA MET A 197 5.75 0.67 3.59
C MET A 197 5.17 0.76 2.20
N MET A 198 5.42 1.88 1.53
CA MET A 198 4.99 2.09 0.15
C MET A 198 6.14 1.77 -0.81
N GLN A 199 5.81 1.27 -1.99
CA GLN A 199 6.72 1.13 -3.11
C GLN A 199 6.18 1.87 -4.34
N MET A 200 7.05 2.40 -5.18
CA MET A 200 6.76 2.96 -6.51
C MET A 200 7.91 2.63 -7.46
N ASP A 201 7.70 2.81 -8.77
CA ASP A 201 8.82 2.89 -9.71
C ASP A 201 9.88 3.87 -9.20
N ASN A 202 11.15 3.59 -9.45
CA ASN A 202 12.23 4.44 -8.96
C ASN A 202 12.10 5.84 -9.58
N ILE A 203 11.72 6.82 -8.76
CA ILE A 203 11.53 8.23 -9.13
C ILE A 203 12.79 9.09 -8.89
N GLU A 204 13.94 8.52 -8.53
CA GLU A 204 15.17 9.28 -8.30
C GLU A 204 15.68 10.00 -9.56
N MET A 205 15.22 9.60 -10.76
CA MET A 205 15.50 10.36 -11.98
C MET A 205 14.92 11.79 -11.94
N PHE A 206 13.95 12.06 -11.06
CA PHE A 206 13.35 13.38 -10.82
C PHE A 206 13.97 14.14 -9.63
N ALA A 207 15.12 13.69 -9.09
CA ALA A 207 15.69 14.24 -7.86
C ALA A 207 16.03 15.75 -7.93
N ASP A 208 16.21 16.32 -9.13
CA ASP A 208 16.46 17.75 -9.34
C ASP A 208 15.21 18.62 -9.18
N LYS A 209 14.01 18.06 -9.42
CA LYS A 209 12.72 18.75 -9.29
C LYS A 209 12.30 18.94 -7.83
N GLY A 210 12.55 17.92 -7.01
CA GLY A 210 12.06 17.81 -5.64
C GLY A 210 10.94 16.78 -5.52
N ILE A 211 11.09 15.89 -4.54
CA ILE A 211 10.17 14.77 -4.28
C ILE A 211 9.54 15.00 -2.91
N TYR A 212 8.24 14.79 -2.85
CA TYR A 212 7.43 14.87 -1.64
C TYR A 212 6.91 13.49 -1.24
N VAL A 213 6.63 13.30 0.04
CA VAL A 213 5.85 12.16 0.55
C VAL A 213 4.61 12.73 1.22
N GLY A 214 3.44 12.40 0.69
CA GLY A 214 2.15 12.81 1.24
C GLY A 214 1.48 11.68 2.01
N VAL A 215 0.80 12.05 3.09
CA VAL A 215 -0.14 11.18 3.80
C VAL A 215 -1.46 11.93 3.89
N SER A 216 -2.53 11.40 3.29
CA SER A 216 -3.87 11.99 3.32
C SER A 216 -4.95 11.02 3.79
N SER A 217 -6.10 11.56 4.21
CA SER A 217 -7.28 10.75 4.47
C SER A 217 -7.83 10.15 3.17
N GLY A 218 -8.43 8.97 3.26
CA GLY A 218 -9.04 8.27 2.13
C GLY A 218 -8.16 7.15 1.57
N THR A 219 -8.70 6.45 0.57
CA THR A 219 -8.05 5.33 -0.10
C THR A 219 -7.30 5.75 -1.37
N PHE A 220 -7.70 6.89 -1.96
CA PHE A 220 -7.17 7.42 -3.21
C PHE A 220 -6.66 8.86 -3.02
N TYR A 221 -5.98 9.40 -4.04
CA TYR A 221 -5.57 10.80 -4.03
C TYR A 221 -6.78 11.72 -3.86
N ASP A 222 -6.71 12.62 -2.88
CA ASP A 222 -7.72 13.64 -2.61
C ASP A 222 -7.21 15.01 -3.08
N MET A 223 -7.86 15.57 -4.09
CA MET A 223 -7.55 16.89 -4.64
C MET A 223 -7.75 18.02 -3.63
N GLU A 224 -8.55 17.82 -2.58
CA GLU A 224 -8.79 18.82 -1.55
C GLU A 224 -7.72 18.80 -0.45
N ALA A 225 -6.93 17.72 -0.34
CA ALA A 225 -5.89 17.59 0.68
C ALA A 225 -4.67 18.49 0.41
N TYR A 226 -4.33 18.68 -0.86
CA TYR A 226 -3.14 19.41 -1.31
C TYR A 226 -3.48 20.46 -2.38
N ARG A 227 -2.71 21.55 -2.40
CA ARG A 227 -2.76 22.57 -3.45
C ARG A 227 -1.57 22.37 -4.38
N PHE A 228 -1.86 22.13 -5.65
CA PHE A 228 -0.88 22.09 -6.71
C PHE A 228 -0.92 23.41 -7.50
N ASP A 229 0.22 24.10 -7.56
CA ASP A 229 0.37 25.31 -8.36
C ASP A 229 0.93 24.94 -9.74
N GLU A 230 0.08 24.96 -10.77
CA GLU A 230 0.46 24.55 -12.13
C GLU A 230 1.62 25.38 -12.72
N GLY A 231 1.78 26.64 -12.30
CA GLY A 231 2.81 27.55 -12.81
C GLY A 231 4.21 27.24 -12.28
N SER A 232 4.32 26.94 -10.99
CA SER A 232 5.59 26.67 -10.29
C SER A 232 5.86 25.19 -10.06
N GLY A 233 4.84 24.35 -10.25
CA GLY A 233 4.83 22.93 -9.94
C GLY A 233 4.84 22.61 -8.44
N GLU A 234 4.71 23.60 -7.57
CA GLU A 234 4.82 23.43 -6.13
C GLU A 234 3.57 22.74 -5.57
N ILE A 235 3.79 21.80 -4.65
CA ILE A 235 2.73 21.11 -3.92
C ILE A 235 2.79 21.58 -2.47
N SER A 236 1.67 22.02 -1.94
CA SER A 236 1.54 22.49 -0.56
C SER A 236 0.31 21.91 0.12
N ARG A 237 0.31 21.88 1.45
CA ARG A 237 -0.85 21.41 2.24
C ARG A 237 -2.01 22.39 2.09
N ASN A 238 -3.23 21.87 1.95
CA ASN A 238 -4.42 22.71 2.06
C ASN A 238 -4.77 22.97 3.53
N ALA A 239 -4.53 24.18 4.04
CA ALA A 239 -4.78 24.52 5.44
C ALA A 239 -6.26 24.43 5.87
N ASP A 240 -7.18 24.49 4.91
CA ASP A 240 -8.62 24.43 5.18
C ASP A 240 -9.14 22.98 5.31
N TYR A 241 -8.36 21.99 4.83
CA TYR A 241 -8.70 20.58 4.83
C TYR A 241 -8.82 20.03 6.25
N LYS A 242 -9.87 19.24 6.51
CA LYS A 242 -10.18 18.74 7.87
C LYS A 242 -9.62 17.36 8.17
N GLY A 243 -9.29 16.58 7.15
CA GLY A 243 -8.65 15.30 7.31
C GLY A 243 -7.14 15.39 7.48
N VAL A 244 -6.48 14.26 7.27
CA VAL A 244 -5.02 14.16 7.23
C VAL A 244 -4.51 14.73 5.90
N ASN A 245 -3.46 15.55 5.93
CA ASN A 245 -2.78 16.06 4.72
C ASN A 245 -1.30 16.37 5.00
N ALA A 246 -0.61 15.48 5.73
CA ALA A 246 0.81 15.68 6.01
C ALA A 246 1.62 15.62 4.70
N LEU A 247 2.58 16.54 4.54
CA LEU A 247 3.39 16.64 3.33
C LEU A 247 4.85 16.87 3.71
N PHE A 248 5.68 15.88 3.46
CA PHE A 248 7.11 15.89 3.75
C PHE A 248 7.90 16.12 2.48
N THR A 249 9.12 16.66 2.62
CA THR A 249 10.10 16.68 1.52
C THR A 249 11.04 15.49 1.69
N LEU A 250 11.20 14.69 0.64
CA LEU A 250 12.16 13.58 0.64
C LEU A 250 13.53 14.09 0.16
N PRO A 251 14.59 14.04 0.99
CA PRO A 251 15.89 14.61 0.64
C PRO A 251 16.71 13.64 -0.23
N VAL A 252 16.26 13.44 -1.47
CA VAL A 252 16.95 12.61 -2.47
C VAL A 252 18.20 13.34 -2.99
N ASP A 253 19.28 12.61 -3.25
CA ASP A 253 20.48 13.17 -3.85
C ASP A 253 20.21 13.64 -5.29
N LYS A 254 20.29 14.96 -5.50
CA LYS A 254 20.09 15.60 -6.81
C LYS A 254 21.04 15.08 -7.89
N SER A 255 22.18 14.49 -7.52
CA SER A 255 23.11 13.90 -8.49
C SER A 255 22.53 12.68 -9.22
N LYS A 256 21.48 12.07 -8.67
CA LYS A 256 20.76 10.95 -9.27
C LYS A 256 19.73 11.36 -10.33
N ALA A 257 19.50 12.66 -10.49
CA ALA A 257 18.57 13.16 -11.49
C ALA A 257 19.06 12.81 -12.91
N ASP A 258 18.13 12.38 -13.75
CA ASP A 258 18.37 12.08 -15.16
C ASP A 258 17.16 12.55 -15.96
N SER A 259 17.28 13.73 -16.57
CA SER A 259 16.19 14.34 -17.34
C SER A 259 15.78 13.48 -18.55
N SER A 260 16.72 12.74 -19.15
CA SER A 260 16.40 11.91 -20.32
C SER A 260 15.62 10.66 -19.91
N ALA A 261 16.00 10.03 -18.78
CA ALA A 261 15.25 8.94 -18.20
C ALA A 261 13.86 9.40 -17.69
N ALA A 262 13.78 10.58 -17.09
CA ALA A 262 12.53 11.20 -16.64
C ALA A 262 11.56 11.42 -17.80
N ASP A 263 12.01 12.06 -18.89
CA ASP A 263 11.16 12.31 -20.06
C ASP A 263 10.70 11.00 -20.71
N ALA A 264 11.61 10.03 -20.89
CA ALA A 264 11.26 8.71 -21.43
C ALA A 264 10.24 7.96 -20.56
N TYR A 265 10.35 8.08 -19.23
CA TYR A 265 9.40 7.48 -18.30
C TYR A 265 8.01 8.13 -18.40
N LEU A 266 7.94 9.46 -18.49
CA LEU A 266 6.67 10.17 -18.64
C LEU A 266 5.99 9.87 -19.98
N GLU A 267 6.75 9.77 -21.07
CA GLU A 267 6.23 9.36 -22.37
C GLU A 267 5.70 7.93 -22.35
N LYS A 268 6.38 7.00 -21.66
CA LYS A 268 5.90 5.63 -21.47
C LYS A 268 4.54 5.61 -20.75
N LEU A 269 4.41 6.33 -19.63
CA LEU A 269 3.14 6.40 -18.88
C LEU A 269 2.00 6.99 -19.73
N ARG A 270 2.28 8.05 -20.51
CA ARG A 270 1.29 8.64 -21.41
C ARG A 270 0.84 7.66 -22.48
N ALA A 271 1.77 6.93 -23.09
CA ALA A 271 1.44 5.90 -24.07
C ALA A 271 0.59 4.77 -23.46
N GLU A 272 0.85 4.38 -22.21
CA GLU A 272 0.04 3.39 -21.49
C GLU A 272 -1.38 3.91 -21.22
N TRP A 273 -1.56 5.19 -20.88
CA TRP A 273 -2.89 5.79 -20.66
C TRP A 273 -3.67 6.08 -21.94
N ASP A 274 -2.97 6.45 -23.02
CA ASP A 274 -3.57 6.73 -24.33
C ASP A 274 -3.92 5.44 -25.09
N THR A 275 -3.38 4.30 -24.66
CA THR A 275 -3.82 3.00 -25.13
C THR A 275 -5.21 2.75 -24.53
N PRO A 276 -6.28 2.57 -25.34
CA PRO A 276 -7.61 2.32 -24.81
C PRO A 276 -7.53 1.12 -23.86
N ALA A 277 -7.86 1.35 -22.58
CA ALA A 277 -8.00 0.30 -21.61
C ALA A 277 -8.99 -0.73 -22.18
N GLN A 278 -8.49 -1.90 -22.58
CA GLN A 278 -9.32 -3.10 -22.59
C GLN A 278 -9.68 -3.36 -21.12
N GLY A 279 -10.89 -2.95 -20.73
CA GLY A 279 -11.45 -3.28 -19.43
C GLY A 279 -11.01 -2.37 -18.29
N SER A 280 -11.99 -1.86 -17.58
CA SER A 280 -11.88 -1.19 -16.29
C SER A 280 -11.16 -2.03 -15.22
N TYR A 281 -10.20 -1.40 -14.56
CA TYR A 281 -9.75 -1.60 -13.17
C TYR A 281 -10.20 -2.89 -12.44
N GLU A 282 -9.27 -3.82 -12.23
CA GLU A 282 -9.11 -4.48 -10.94
C GLU A 282 -7.63 -4.45 -10.57
N PHE A 283 -7.33 -3.70 -9.51
CA PHE A 283 -6.02 -3.71 -8.87
C PHE A 283 -5.93 -5.00 -8.05
N GLN A 284 -5.46 -6.08 -8.67
CA GLN A 284 -4.94 -7.25 -7.97
C GLN A 284 -3.54 -7.58 -8.49
N ILE A 285 -2.67 -7.91 -7.55
CA ILE A 285 -1.28 -8.28 -7.78
C ILE A 285 -1.23 -9.50 -8.70
N GLY A 286 -0.62 -9.36 -9.87
CA GLY A 286 -0.32 -10.46 -10.78
C GLY A 286 -0.20 -9.95 -12.21
N LYS A 287 0.88 -10.32 -12.90
CA LYS A 287 0.92 -10.18 -14.36
C LYS A 287 -0.25 -10.97 -14.93
N ALA A 288 -1.00 -10.39 -15.88
CA ALA A 288 -1.92 -11.15 -16.71
C ALA A 288 -1.14 -12.31 -17.36
N TYR A 289 -1.35 -13.54 -16.88
CA TYR A 289 -0.85 -14.74 -17.53
C TYR A 289 -1.62 -14.96 -18.84
N ALA A 290 -1.11 -15.79 -19.75
CA ALA A 290 -1.85 -16.14 -20.96
C ALA A 290 -3.23 -16.77 -20.66
N SER A 291 -3.38 -17.37 -19.48
CA SER A 291 -4.65 -17.83 -18.90
C SER A 291 -5.64 -16.70 -18.63
N ASP A 292 -5.13 -15.54 -18.22
CA ASP A 292 -5.95 -14.39 -17.83
C ASP A 292 -6.50 -13.73 -19.08
N LEU A 293 -5.69 -13.65 -20.15
CA LEU A 293 -6.14 -13.24 -21.48
C LEU A 293 -7.22 -14.18 -22.05
N GLU A 294 -7.09 -15.49 -21.87
CA GLU A 294 -8.09 -16.46 -22.34
C GLU A 294 -9.44 -16.28 -21.61
N VAL A 295 -9.40 -16.09 -20.28
CA VAL A 295 -10.59 -15.79 -19.49
C VAL A 295 -11.18 -14.43 -19.85
N GLU A 296 -10.34 -13.41 -20.02
CA GLU A 296 -10.77 -12.07 -20.43
C GLU A 296 -11.42 -12.06 -21.82
N GLU A 297 -10.83 -12.73 -22.81
CA GLU A 297 -11.42 -12.88 -24.15
C GLU A 297 -12.77 -13.60 -24.06
N PHE A 298 -12.86 -14.65 -23.25
CA PHE A 298 -14.12 -15.37 -23.02
C PHE A 298 -15.16 -14.50 -22.32
N MET A 299 -14.81 -13.71 -21.30
CA MET A 299 -15.76 -12.84 -20.61
C MET A 299 -16.20 -11.67 -21.50
N ASN A 300 -15.31 -11.13 -22.34
CA ASN A 300 -15.62 -10.03 -23.25
C ASN A 300 -16.59 -10.39 -24.38
N GLN A 301 -16.69 -11.67 -24.76
CA GLN A 301 -17.70 -12.13 -25.72
C GLN A 301 -19.07 -12.39 -25.08
N LEU A 302 -19.16 -12.51 -23.75
CA LEU A 302 -20.42 -12.79 -23.07
C LEU A 302 -21.30 -11.55 -22.96
N THR A 303 -22.59 -11.75 -23.18
CA THR A 303 -23.66 -10.81 -22.94
C THR A 303 -24.79 -11.53 -22.20
N PRO A 304 -25.69 -10.80 -21.52
CA PRO A 304 -26.90 -11.38 -20.95
C PRO A 304 -27.68 -12.27 -21.93
N ASP A 305 -27.70 -11.90 -23.22
CA ASP A 305 -28.49 -12.58 -24.24
C ASP A 305 -27.83 -13.86 -24.79
N ASN A 306 -26.50 -13.97 -24.71
CA ASN A 306 -25.76 -15.12 -25.27
C ASN A 306 -25.14 -16.03 -24.20
N LEU A 307 -25.27 -15.71 -22.91
CA LEU A 307 -24.66 -16.48 -21.83
C LEU A 307 -24.99 -17.97 -21.91
N ASP A 308 -26.26 -18.31 -22.12
CA ASP A 308 -26.73 -19.71 -22.21
C ASP A 308 -26.21 -20.43 -23.47
N GLU A 309 -25.61 -19.74 -24.44
CA GLU A 309 -24.91 -20.35 -25.58
C GLU A 309 -23.55 -20.91 -25.14
N TYR A 310 -22.77 -20.10 -24.42
CA TYR A 310 -21.36 -20.35 -24.08
C TYR A 310 -21.15 -20.95 -22.69
N ALA A 311 -22.08 -20.77 -21.77
CA ALA A 311 -22.00 -21.24 -20.40
C ALA A 311 -23.28 -21.99 -19.98
N ALA A 312 -23.18 -22.83 -18.96
CA ALA A 312 -24.30 -23.59 -18.41
C ALA A 312 -24.45 -23.33 -16.90
N PRO A 313 -25.69 -23.26 -16.39
CA PRO A 313 -25.92 -23.07 -14.97
C PRO A 313 -25.54 -24.33 -14.18
N VAL A 314 -24.92 -24.12 -13.03
CA VAL A 314 -24.67 -25.13 -12.02
C VAL A 314 -25.85 -25.13 -11.05
N GLU A 315 -26.89 -25.89 -11.37
CA GLU A 315 -28.19 -25.86 -10.68
C GLU A 315 -28.11 -26.12 -9.17
N SER A 316 -27.09 -26.83 -8.67
CA SER A 316 -26.89 -27.04 -7.24
C SER A 316 -26.59 -25.74 -6.47
N THR A 317 -26.21 -24.67 -7.16
CA THR A 317 -25.93 -23.34 -6.58
C THR A 317 -27.13 -22.39 -6.62
N ARG A 318 -28.23 -22.78 -7.27
CA ARG A 318 -29.38 -21.90 -7.48
C ARG A 318 -30.06 -21.55 -6.16
N MET A 319 -30.29 -20.26 -5.93
CA MET A 319 -31.05 -19.76 -4.79
C MET A 319 -31.90 -18.56 -5.15
N VAL A 320 -32.98 -18.37 -4.39
CA VAL A 320 -33.87 -17.21 -4.49
C VAL A 320 -33.63 -16.35 -3.26
N LEU A 321 -33.19 -15.11 -3.49
CA LEU A 321 -32.77 -14.14 -2.51
C LEU A 321 -33.78 -13.00 -2.44
N THR A 322 -33.96 -12.43 -1.25
CA THR A 322 -34.77 -11.22 -1.07
C THR A 322 -33.82 -10.03 -0.91
N PRO A 323 -33.92 -8.99 -1.75
CA PRO A 323 -33.14 -7.77 -1.57
C PRO A 323 -33.37 -7.16 -0.18
N ASP A 324 -32.30 -6.64 0.42
CA ASP A 324 -32.39 -5.88 1.66
C ASP A 324 -33.01 -4.49 1.44
N LYS A 325 -33.03 -3.66 2.48
CA LYS A 325 -33.64 -2.32 2.42
C LYS A 325 -32.92 -1.36 1.47
N GLU A 326 -31.68 -1.66 1.10
CA GLU A 326 -30.84 -0.89 0.19
C GLU A 326 -30.81 -1.53 -1.21
N GLY A 327 -31.55 -2.64 -1.42
CA GLY A 327 -31.63 -3.36 -2.67
C GLY A 327 -30.51 -4.37 -2.89
N MET A 328 -29.67 -4.64 -1.87
CA MET A 328 -28.56 -5.58 -1.99
C MET A 328 -29.02 -7.02 -1.77
N VAL A 329 -28.46 -7.94 -2.57
CA VAL A 329 -28.49 -9.38 -2.34
C VAL A 329 -27.07 -9.94 -2.32
N LEU A 330 -26.84 -10.95 -1.49
CA LEU A 330 -25.57 -11.68 -1.42
C LEU A 330 -25.79 -13.11 -1.93
N GLY A 331 -25.28 -13.39 -3.12
CA GLY A 331 -25.19 -14.75 -3.66
C GLY A 331 -23.98 -15.47 -3.07
N SER A 332 -24.14 -16.75 -2.75
CA SER A 332 -23.02 -17.58 -2.29
C SER A 332 -23.18 -19.00 -2.79
N TYR A 333 -22.10 -19.75 -2.91
CA TYR A 333 -22.16 -21.16 -3.29
C TYR A 333 -21.07 -21.95 -2.58
N GLU A 334 -21.30 -23.25 -2.49
CA GLU A 334 -20.31 -24.23 -2.10
C GLU A 334 -20.49 -25.46 -3.00
N PHE A 335 -19.44 -25.83 -3.73
CA PHE A 335 -19.42 -27.05 -4.53
C PHE A 335 -19.12 -28.27 -3.67
N GLU A 336 -19.49 -29.47 -4.13
CA GLU A 336 -19.18 -30.73 -3.44
C GLU A 336 -17.67 -30.96 -3.24
N THR A 337 -16.83 -30.29 -4.04
CA THR A 337 -15.38 -30.31 -3.91
C THR A 337 -14.86 -29.49 -2.72
N GLY A 338 -15.72 -28.74 -2.03
CA GLY A 338 -15.38 -27.81 -0.95
C GLY A 338 -14.96 -26.41 -1.42
N ALA A 339 -14.94 -26.17 -2.74
CA ALA A 339 -14.72 -24.83 -3.29
C ALA A 339 -15.98 -23.98 -3.11
N ALA A 340 -15.83 -22.83 -2.47
CA ALA A 340 -16.93 -21.93 -2.14
C ALA A 340 -16.60 -20.49 -2.56
N GLY A 341 -17.64 -19.69 -2.76
CA GLY A 341 -17.51 -18.31 -3.18
C GLY A 341 -18.83 -17.57 -3.06
N GLY A 342 -18.85 -16.33 -3.52
CA GLY A 342 -20.05 -15.50 -3.52
C GLY A 342 -19.76 -14.10 -4.02
N SER A 343 -20.82 -13.40 -4.37
CA SER A 343 -20.77 -12.02 -4.86
C SER A 343 -21.97 -11.25 -4.32
N ALA A 344 -21.87 -9.93 -4.31
CA ALA A 344 -22.97 -9.05 -3.95
C ALA A 344 -23.53 -8.39 -5.21
N PHE A 345 -24.84 -8.20 -5.25
CA PHE A 345 -25.55 -7.57 -6.36
C PHE A 345 -26.57 -6.56 -5.83
N TRP A 346 -26.69 -5.42 -6.50
CA TRP A 346 -27.66 -4.38 -6.14
C TRP A 346 -28.76 -4.29 -7.19
N VAL A 347 -30.01 -4.43 -6.76
CA VAL A 347 -31.18 -4.19 -7.60
C VAL A 347 -31.38 -2.69 -7.75
N THR A 348 -31.19 -2.19 -8.97
CA THR A 348 -31.44 -0.80 -9.33
C THR A 348 -32.72 -0.67 -10.17
N PRO A 349 -33.34 0.53 -10.25
CA PRO A 349 -34.57 0.75 -11.00
C PRO A 349 -34.46 0.47 -12.51
N GLU A 350 -33.26 0.45 -13.08
CA GLU A 350 -33.02 0.23 -14.50
C GLU A 350 -33.06 -1.26 -14.91
N ILE A 351 -32.91 -2.17 -13.95
CA ILE A 351 -32.88 -3.61 -14.19
C ILE A 351 -34.30 -4.13 -14.45
N LYS A 352 -34.48 -4.85 -15.56
CA LYS A 352 -35.76 -5.48 -15.88
C LYS A 352 -35.85 -6.89 -15.32
N ALA A 353 -37.06 -7.26 -14.92
CA ALA A 353 -37.34 -8.64 -14.52
C ALA A 353 -37.08 -9.61 -15.69
N GLY A 354 -36.45 -10.74 -15.39
CA GLY A 354 -36.12 -11.79 -16.35
C GLY A 354 -34.84 -11.58 -17.17
N GLU A 355 -34.18 -10.42 -17.09
CA GLU A 355 -32.90 -10.19 -17.75
C GLU A 355 -31.74 -10.72 -16.88
N TYR A 356 -30.78 -11.42 -17.49
CA TYR A 356 -29.58 -11.88 -16.81
C TYR A 356 -28.66 -10.71 -16.47
N GLN A 357 -28.08 -10.74 -15.27
CA GLN A 357 -27.13 -9.77 -14.78
C GLN A 357 -25.88 -10.51 -14.33
N ILE A 358 -24.75 -10.23 -14.99
CA ILE A 358 -23.46 -10.80 -14.59
C ILE A 358 -22.94 -9.97 -13.42
N GLY A 359 -22.89 -10.56 -12.24
CA GLY A 359 -22.46 -9.88 -11.01
C GLY A 359 -20.95 -9.89 -10.79
N GLY A 360 -20.26 -10.88 -11.35
CA GLY A 360 -18.82 -11.06 -11.22
C GLY A 360 -18.37 -12.40 -11.78
N TYR A 361 -17.07 -12.66 -11.76
CA TYR A 361 -16.50 -13.95 -12.09
C TYR A 361 -15.20 -14.19 -11.32
N SER A 362 -14.84 -15.45 -11.13
CA SER A 362 -13.58 -15.86 -10.52
C SER A 362 -13.06 -17.15 -11.16
N TYR A 363 -11.75 -17.37 -11.11
CA TYR A 363 -11.09 -18.55 -11.63
C TYR A 363 -9.78 -18.80 -10.89
N SER A 364 -9.23 -20.00 -11.01
CA SER A 364 -7.91 -20.37 -10.49
C SER A 364 -6.96 -20.77 -11.61
N GLU A 365 -5.87 -21.44 -11.28
CA GLU A 365 -4.73 -21.71 -12.17
C GLU A 365 -5.09 -22.41 -13.49
N ASN A 366 -6.25 -23.08 -13.61
CA ASN A 366 -6.70 -23.72 -14.85
C ASN A 366 -7.64 -22.85 -15.72
N ALA A 367 -7.63 -21.53 -15.54
CA ALA A 367 -8.31 -20.56 -16.42
C ALA A 367 -9.80 -20.89 -16.62
N LEU A 368 -10.25 -21.08 -17.87
CA LEU A 368 -11.64 -21.38 -18.21
C LEU A 368 -12.20 -22.66 -17.56
N ALA A 369 -11.34 -23.64 -17.22
CA ALA A 369 -11.79 -24.86 -16.56
C ALA A 369 -12.24 -24.63 -15.11
N ASP A 370 -11.67 -23.61 -14.47
CA ASP A 370 -12.00 -23.22 -13.11
C ASP A 370 -12.92 -21.99 -13.06
N LEU A 371 -13.26 -21.41 -14.21
CA LEU A 371 -14.06 -20.19 -14.31
C LEU A 371 -15.49 -20.42 -13.78
N VAL A 372 -15.86 -19.54 -12.85
CA VAL A 372 -17.18 -19.42 -12.23
C VAL A 372 -17.70 -18.02 -12.53
N ILE A 373 -18.93 -17.94 -13.02
CA ILE A 373 -19.60 -16.69 -13.36
C ILE A 373 -20.84 -16.55 -12.47
N ASP A 374 -20.91 -15.47 -11.72
CA ASP A 374 -22.02 -15.14 -10.84
C ASP A 374 -23.15 -14.48 -11.64
N VAL A 375 -24.34 -15.09 -11.65
CA VAL A 375 -25.47 -14.60 -12.45
C VAL A 375 -26.69 -14.37 -11.58
N TYR A 376 -27.27 -13.20 -11.75
CA TYR A 376 -28.45 -12.72 -11.04
C TYR A 376 -29.59 -12.47 -12.03
N VAL A 377 -30.81 -12.80 -11.62
CA VAL A 377 -32.03 -12.53 -12.39
C VAL A 377 -33.07 -11.93 -11.46
N LEU A 378 -33.49 -10.70 -11.73
CA LEU A 378 -34.61 -10.09 -11.02
C LEU A 378 -35.91 -10.79 -11.41
N ASN A 379 -36.66 -11.30 -10.44
CA ASN A 379 -37.94 -11.95 -10.67
C ASN A 379 -39.07 -10.92 -10.64
N GLU A 380 -40.22 -11.23 -11.27
CA GLU A 380 -41.38 -10.33 -11.31
C GLU A 380 -41.95 -10.00 -9.91
N ASP A 381 -41.72 -10.87 -8.93
CA ASP A 381 -42.17 -10.70 -7.55
C ASP A 381 -41.21 -9.86 -6.69
N GLY A 382 -40.12 -9.34 -7.27
CA GLY A 382 -39.11 -8.52 -6.61
C GLY A 382 -38.02 -9.32 -5.86
N THR A 383 -38.06 -10.67 -5.90
CA THR A 383 -36.94 -11.50 -5.45
C THR A 383 -35.86 -11.58 -6.54
N VAL A 384 -34.66 -12.04 -6.18
CA VAL A 384 -33.55 -12.22 -7.12
C VAL A 384 -33.13 -13.68 -7.12
N THR A 385 -33.10 -14.30 -8.30
CA THR A 385 -32.51 -15.62 -8.47
C THR A 385 -31.01 -15.48 -8.69
N TYR A 386 -30.20 -16.09 -7.83
CA TYR A 386 -28.76 -16.24 -8.00
C TYR A 386 -28.44 -17.66 -8.46
N VAL A 387 -27.51 -17.80 -9.41
CA VAL A 387 -26.98 -19.09 -9.85
C VAL A 387 -25.58 -18.90 -10.44
N VAL A 388 -24.70 -19.86 -10.18
CA VAL A 388 -23.37 -19.90 -10.80
C VAL A 388 -23.45 -20.53 -12.18
N TYR A 389 -22.74 -19.96 -13.14
CA TYR A 389 -22.51 -20.50 -14.48
C TYR A 389 -21.06 -20.96 -14.65
N ARG A 390 -20.86 -21.96 -15.52
CA ARG A 390 -19.54 -22.41 -15.97
C ARG A 390 -19.46 -22.49 -17.49
N PRO A 391 -18.28 -22.23 -18.10
CA PRO A 391 -18.09 -22.39 -19.54
C PRO A 391 -18.44 -23.80 -20.02
N LYS A 392 -19.03 -23.88 -21.22
CA LYS A 392 -19.15 -25.14 -21.97
C LYS A 392 -17.83 -25.34 -22.73
N LEU A 393 -16.94 -26.13 -22.16
CA LEU A 393 -15.65 -26.48 -22.76
C LEU A 393 -15.77 -27.62 -23.78
#